data_AF-A0A2R6BGS4-F1
#
_entry.id   AF-A0A2R6BGS4-F1
#
_cell.length_a   1.000
_cell.length_b   1.000
_cell.length_c   1.000
_cell.angle_alpha   90.00
_cell.angle_beta   90.00
_cell.angle_gamma   90.00
#
_symmetry.space_group_name_H-M   'P 1'
#
loop_
_entity.id
_entity.type
_entity.pdbx_description
1 polymer ?
#
loop_
_entity_poly.entity_id
_entity_poly.type
_entity_poly.pdbx_seq_one_letter_code
_entity_poly.pdbx_strand_id
1 'polypeptide(L)'
;MSYHYRREGMHYAYPLAALVILANIEYLYFAAGSVTDIVWVVFVMLSYVLIDKRSATSGVLLGLAMSAKQLPWLLAPFMLYFVYREQGFRSAVKFLCAVVATFLALNAYFFLISPREYLLSVFSPETMPLIGIGYGLSQLAFLGYLNIPRTVFSAISVIVFASTFGVYVALYKELKHAFFALPALVMLFNYRVLANYLFYWPILLLPTLPYLVRVTKVGERALQEEIVYTDRRPRFGSSYARGVISIAAIALLSFATAATVEYAVPIGNSLVVNRVTGYANPYGIPGYVTELQVNVSYYGSPDSVPVFFRIIPSGPIVNANGLLWTVVGNNTLSYGSSRVFTIVPETSADFLPEGDCFRLEAYYAGMQGFIDGCAPKLPAPLIANPNFSYFEGASTPGWSWVPNNVGGSSEFSVVFSPHGVSLTITPQVNGSWTAAQLIQPINLSKLEDCTLILNASSTLQSAVNTGGWPTQFLGVEFVFSGGQQIWVGYNSSYPIPVYYNPSQSLVVILSRSLIIRFSQVQAVAEEMGWPLSGVEMMLIFATTHTYIGRPSLTATFYNLVVVRNEG
;
A
#
# COMPACT_ATOMS: atom_id res chain seq x y z
N MET A 1 -9.87 -3.05 -30.98
CA MET A 1 -11.01 -2.12 -30.78
C MET A 1 -11.41 -1.38 -32.06
N SER A 2 -10.57 -0.51 -32.64
CA SER A 2 -10.95 0.29 -33.83
C SER A 2 -11.49 -0.54 -35.00
N TYR A 3 -10.81 -1.63 -35.39
CA TYR A 3 -11.28 -2.55 -36.44
C TYR A 3 -12.66 -3.15 -36.14
N HIS A 4 -12.88 -3.60 -34.89
CA HIS A 4 -14.16 -4.19 -34.46
C HIS A 4 -15.31 -3.19 -34.54
N TYR A 5 -15.10 -1.98 -34.00
CA TYR A 5 -16.11 -0.92 -34.03
C TYR A 5 -16.42 -0.45 -35.46
N ARG A 6 -15.42 -0.35 -36.34
CA ARG A 6 -15.63 -0.03 -37.77
C ARG A 6 -16.45 -1.11 -38.46
N ARG A 7 -16.15 -2.39 -38.22
CA ARG A 7 -16.92 -3.53 -38.74
C ARG A 7 -18.38 -3.48 -38.30
N GLU A 8 -18.61 -3.12 -37.04
CA GLU A 8 -19.97 -2.96 -36.51
C GLU A 8 -20.62 -1.61 -36.87
N GLY A 9 -20.03 -0.82 -37.77
CA GLY A 9 -20.62 0.43 -38.26
C GLY A 9 -20.65 1.56 -37.23
N MET A 10 -19.81 1.49 -36.19
CA MET A 10 -19.72 2.45 -35.10
C MET A 10 -18.31 3.08 -35.01
N HIS A 11 -17.79 3.54 -36.14
CA HIS A 11 -16.45 4.14 -36.23
C HIS A 11 -16.28 5.43 -35.42
N TYR A 12 -17.35 6.11 -35.03
CA TYR A 12 -17.29 7.29 -34.16
C TYR A 12 -17.19 6.95 -32.66
N ALA A 13 -17.53 5.72 -32.26
CA ALA A 13 -17.59 5.34 -30.84
C ALA A 13 -16.29 4.73 -30.31
N TYR A 14 -15.37 4.29 -31.18
CA TYR A 14 -14.09 3.72 -30.73
C TYR A 14 -13.18 4.75 -30.01
N PRO A 15 -13.09 6.03 -30.41
CA PRO A 15 -12.29 7.01 -29.68
C PRO A 15 -12.83 7.25 -28.28
N LEU A 16 -14.16 7.25 -28.10
CA LEU A 16 -14.80 7.36 -26.79
C LEU A 16 -14.49 6.14 -25.91
N ALA A 17 -14.59 4.93 -26.47
CA ALA A 17 -14.23 3.71 -25.74
C ALA A 17 -12.74 3.69 -25.35
N ALA A 18 -11.84 4.19 -26.21
CA ALA A 18 -10.43 4.35 -25.90
C ALA A 18 -10.20 5.42 -24.82
N LEU A 19 -10.93 6.54 -24.88
CA LEU A 19 -10.88 7.59 -23.86
C LEU A 19 -11.35 7.08 -22.50
N VAL A 20 -12.41 6.27 -22.41
CA VAL A 20 -12.85 5.66 -21.15
C VAL A 20 -11.76 4.80 -20.52
N ILE A 21 -10.98 4.08 -21.33
CA ILE A 21 -9.83 3.32 -20.84
C ILE A 21 -8.72 4.26 -20.36
N LEU A 22 -8.36 5.27 -21.16
CA LEU A 22 -7.25 6.18 -20.85
C LEU A 22 -7.54 7.16 -19.70
N ALA A 23 -8.81 7.57 -19.53
CA ALA A 23 -9.22 8.54 -18.53
C ALA A 23 -9.27 7.94 -17.11
N ASN A 24 -9.27 6.61 -16.99
CA ASN A 24 -9.22 5.97 -15.68
C ASN A 24 -7.77 5.89 -15.18
N ILE A 25 -7.42 6.83 -14.30
CA ILE A 25 -6.08 6.95 -13.71
C ILE A 25 -5.67 5.71 -12.90
N GLU A 26 -6.63 4.94 -12.38
CA GLU A 26 -6.37 3.72 -11.61
C GLU A 26 -5.58 2.69 -12.43
N TYR A 27 -5.76 2.63 -13.75
CA TYR A 27 -4.99 1.70 -14.57
C TYR A 27 -3.51 2.08 -14.65
N LEU A 28 -3.19 3.37 -14.56
CA LEU A 28 -1.80 3.85 -14.48
C LEU A 28 -1.21 3.53 -13.10
N TYR A 29 -1.98 3.73 -12.03
CA TYR A 29 -1.55 3.36 -10.68
C TYR A 29 -1.34 1.85 -10.52
N PHE A 30 -2.23 1.02 -11.06
CA PHE A 30 -2.06 -0.44 -11.06
C PHE A 30 -0.83 -0.87 -11.85
N ALA A 31 -0.57 -0.27 -13.02
CA ALA A 31 0.64 -0.56 -13.78
C ALA A 31 1.92 -0.15 -13.01
N ALA A 32 1.93 1.03 -12.40
CA ALA A 32 3.03 1.50 -11.54
C ALA A 32 3.22 0.59 -10.30
N GLY A 33 2.13 0.08 -9.74
CA GLY A 33 2.09 -0.89 -8.64
C GLY A 33 2.37 -2.34 -9.07
N SER A 34 2.84 -2.58 -10.29
CA SER A 34 3.15 -3.92 -10.84
C SER A 34 1.97 -4.91 -10.84
N VAL A 35 0.74 -4.40 -10.93
CA VAL A 35 -0.47 -5.21 -11.06
C VAL A 35 -0.66 -5.62 -12.53
N THR A 36 -0.68 -6.92 -12.80
CA THR A 36 -0.64 -7.48 -14.17
C THR A 36 -2.01 -7.82 -14.76
N ASP A 37 -3.11 -7.42 -14.12
CA ASP A 37 -4.47 -7.81 -14.51
C ASP A 37 -4.85 -7.38 -15.93
N ILE A 38 -4.26 -6.30 -16.45
CA ILE A 38 -4.49 -5.87 -17.84
C ILE A 38 -4.15 -6.96 -18.87
N VAL A 39 -3.20 -7.86 -18.57
CA VAL A 39 -2.77 -8.93 -19.47
C VAL A 39 -3.92 -9.88 -19.80
N TRP A 40 -4.61 -10.39 -18.78
CA TRP A 40 -5.72 -11.32 -19.02
C TRP A 40 -6.92 -10.60 -19.65
N VAL A 41 -7.16 -9.34 -19.30
CA VAL A 41 -8.26 -8.51 -19.84
C VAL A 41 -8.12 -8.35 -21.35
N VAL A 42 -6.91 -8.02 -21.82
CA VAL A 42 -6.62 -7.89 -23.25
C VAL A 42 -6.88 -9.19 -24.00
N PHE A 43 -6.41 -10.32 -23.47
CA PHE A 43 -6.63 -11.62 -24.09
C PHE A 43 -8.12 -12.02 -24.14
N VAL A 44 -8.89 -11.76 -23.07
CA VAL A 44 -10.35 -11.99 -23.06
C VAL A 44 -11.05 -11.10 -24.09
N MET A 45 -10.72 -9.81 -24.18
CA MET A 45 -11.31 -8.92 -25.18
C MET A 45 -11.02 -9.39 -26.61
N LEU A 46 -9.78 -9.80 -26.90
CA LEU A 46 -9.41 -10.32 -28.21
C LEU A 46 -10.10 -11.65 -28.51
N SER A 47 -10.23 -12.53 -27.50
CA SER A 47 -10.96 -13.78 -27.61
C SER A 47 -12.41 -13.52 -28.04
N TYR A 48 -13.08 -12.55 -27.40
CA TYR A 48 -14.44 -12.16 -27.76
C TYR A 48 -14.54 -11.56 -29.17
N VAL A 49 -13.65 -10.64 -29.55
CA VAL A 49 -13.67 -10.01 -30.88
C VAL A 49 -13.54 -11.06 -32.01
N LEU A 50 -12.82 -12.16 -31.77
CA LEU A 50 -12.61 -13.23 -32.74
C LEU A 50 -13.61 -14.38 -32.63
N ILE A 51 -14.49 -14.36 -31.63
CA ILE A 51 -15.34 -15.50 -31.26
C ILE A 51 -16.17 -15.98 -32.45
N ASP A 52 -16.80 -15.07 -33.20
CA ASP A 52 -17.71 -15.39 -34.32
C ASP A 52 -17.02 -15.98 -35.56
N LYS A 53 -15.74 -15.67 -35.76
CA LYS A 53 -15.02 -16.00 -37.02
C LYS A 53 -14.07 -17.18 -36.87
N ARG A 54 -13.41 -17.29 -35.72
CA ARG A 54 -12.29 -18.21 -35.50
C ARG A 54 -12.37 -18.80 -34.11
N SER A 55 -13.29 -19.74 -33.91
CA SER A 55 -13.51 -20.41 -32.62
C SER A 55 -12.22 -20.99 -32.01
N ALA A 56 -11.35 -21.62 -32.82
CA ALA A 56 -10.06 -22.10 -32.32
C ALA A 56 -9.13 -20.96 -31.85
N THR A 57 -8.96 -19.90 -32.64
CA THR A 57 -8.10 -18.76 -32.26
C THR A 57 -8.66 -18.00 -31.04
N SER A 58 -9.98 -17.85 -30.98
CA SER A 58 -10.68 -17.30 -29.81
C SER A 58 -10.40 -18.16 -28.57
N GLY A 59 -10.43 -19.49 -28.70
CA GLY A 59 -10.07 -20.42 -27.65
C GLY A 59 -8.61 -20.32 -27.20
N VAL A 60 -7.65 -20.18 -28.13
CA VAL A 60 -6.23 -19.95 -27.79
C VAL A 60 -6.09 -18.70 -26.91
N LEU A 61 -6.72 -17.59 -27.30
CA LEU A 61 -6.65 -16.33 -26.55
C LEU A 61 -7.28 -16.45 -25.15
N LEU A 62 -8.40 -17.16 -25.01
CA LEU A 62 -8.97 -17.42 -23.69
C LEU A 62 -8.05 -18.33 -22.86
N GLY A 63 -7.41 -19.34 -23.47
CA GLY A 63 -6.41 -20.19 -22.80
C GLY A 63 -5.20 -19.40 -22.30
N LEU A 64 -4.71 -18.42 -23.08
CA LEU A 64 -3.68 -17.47 -22.64
C LEU A 64 -4.14 -16.63 -21.44
N ALA A 65 -5.37 -16.11 -21.48
CA ALA A 65 -5.94 -15.36 -20.35
C ALA A 65 -6.03 -16.22 -19.08
N MET A 66 -6.56 -17.43 -19.21
CA MET A 66 -6.71 -18.40 -18.11
C MET A 66 -5.36 -18.88 -17.55
N SER A 67 -4.31 -18.87 -18.36
CA SER A 67 -2.93 -19.15 -17.92
C SER A 67 -2.32 -17.96 -17.19
N ALA A 68 -2.69 -16.72 -17.54
CA ALA A 68 -2.17 -15.53 -16.88
C ALA A 68 -2.77 -15.33 -15.49
N LYS A 69 -4.09 -15.59 -15.33
CA LYS A 69 -4.80 -15.55 -14.05
C LYS A 69 -6.01 -16.49 -14.02
N GLN A 70 -6.50 -16.78 -12.83
CA GLN A 70 -7.69 -17.59 -12.59
C GLN A 70 -9.03 -16.85 -12.83
N LEU A 71 -9.07 -15.50 -12.81
CA LEU A 71 -10.33 -14.75 -12.99
C LEU A 71 -11.10 -15.07 -14.29
N PRO A 72 -10.43 -15.21 -15.46
CA PRO A 72 -11.08 -15.64 -16.71
C PRO A 72 -11.79 -16.99 -16.64
N TRP A 73 -11.49 -17.84 -15.65
CA TRP A 73 -12.14 -19.14 -15.48
C TRP A 73 -13.64 -18.96 -15.21
N LEU A 74 -14.03 -17.85 -14.56
CA LEU A 74 -15.44 -17.50 -14.34
C LEU A 74 -16.17 -17.15 -15.66
N LEU A 75 -15.45 -16.71 -16.70
CA LEU A 75 -16.04 -16.39 -18.01
C LEU A 75 -16.12 -17.60 -18.94
N ALA A 76 -15.24 -18.59 -18.76
CA ALA A 76 -15.08 -19.68 -19.70
C ALA A 76 -16.37 -20.48 -19.97
N PRO A 77 -17.20 -20.86 -18.95
CA PRO A 77 -18.45 -21.58 -19.21
C PRO A 77 -19.46 -20.77 -20.02
N PHE A 78 -19.54 -19.46 -19.79
CA PHE A 78 -20.43 -18.58 -20.54
C PHE A 78 -20.00 -18.44 -22.00
N MET A 79 -18.70 -18.22 -22.24
CA MET A 79 -18.16 -18.11 -23.61
C MET A 79 -18.28 -19.45 -24.36
N LEU A 80 -18.04 -20.58 -23.70
CA LEU A 80 -18.23 -21.89 -24.30
C LEU A 80 -19.69 -22.12 -24.71
N TYR A 81 -20.63 -21.79 -23.83
CA TYR A 81 -22.05 -21.91 -24.12
C TYR A 81 -22.49 -20.98 -25.25
N PHE A 82 -21.96 -19.75 -25.30
CA PHE A 82 -22.15 -18.83 -26.43
C PHE A 82 -21.71 -19.47 -27.76
N VAL A 83 -20.49 -20.01 -27.83
CA VAL A 83 -20.00 -20.67 -29.07
C VAL A 83 -20.86 -21.87 -29.43
N TYR A 84 -21.27 -22.68 -28.45
CA TYR A 84 -22.18 -23.81 -28.66
C TYR A 84 -23.50 -23.38 -29.29
N ARG A 85 -24.10 -22.30 -28.78
CA ARG A 85 -25.41 -21.81 -29.24
C ARG A 85 -25.35 -21.09 -30.58
N GLU A 86 -24.28 -20.34 -30.86
CA GLU A 86 -24.17 -19.55 -32.10
C GLU A 86 -23.53 -20.31 -33.26
N GLN A 87 -22.60 -21.22 -32.98
CA GLN A 87 -21.76 -21.87 -34.00
C GLN A 87 -21.85 -23.40 -33.97
N GLY A 88 -22.62 -23.95 -33.04
CA GLY A 88 -22.87 -25.38 -32.91
C GLY A 88 -21.78 -26.16 -32.18
N PHE A 89 -22.07 -27.42 -31.92
CA PHE A 89 -21.25 -28.34 -31.10
C PHE A 89 -19.82 -28.49 -31.61
N ARG A 90 -19.62 -28.67 -32.92
CA ARG A 90 -18.27 -28.84 -33.50
C ARG A 90 -17.36 -27.64 -33.23
N SER A 91 -17.90 -26.43 -33.30
CA SER A 91 -17.16 -25.20 -33.04
C SER A 91 -16.86 -25.03 -31.55
N ALA A 92 -17.80 -25.42 -30.68
CA ALA A 92 -17.60 -25.42 -29.22
C ALA A 92 -16.49 -26.40 -28.80
N VAL A 93 -16.45 -27.60 -29.38
CA VAL A 93 -15.37 -28.57 -29.13
C VAL A 93 -14.03 -28.02 -29.60
N LYS A 94 -13.94 -27.44 -30.81
CA LYS A 94 -12.70 -26.81 -31.30
C LYS A 94 -12.23 -25.67 -30.39
N PHE A 95 -13.15 -24.83 -29.94
CA PHE A 95 -12.88 -23.76 -28.98
C PHE A 95 -12.33 -24.33 -27.67
N LEU A 96 -13.02 -25.30 -27.07
CA LEU A 96 -12.63 -25.92 -25.81
C LEU A 96 -11.28 -26.62 -25.90
N CYS A 97 -11.03 -27.40 -26.97
CA CYS A 97 -9.75 -28.03 -27.21
C CYS A 97 -8.62 -27.00 -27.34
N ALA A 98 -8.86 -25.88 -28.01
CA ALA A 98 -7.87 -24.81 -28.12
C ALA A 98 -7.58 -24.15 -26.76
N VAL A 99 -8.62 -23.86 -25.95
CA VAL A 99 -8.46 -23.34 -24.58
C VAL A 99 -7.60 -24.28 -23.74
N VAL A 100 -7.98 -25.55 -23.69
CA VAL A 100 -7.30 -26.57 -22.87
C VAL A 100 -5.88 -26.81 -23.36
N ALA A 101 -5.66 -26.92 -24.67
CA ALA A 101 -4.33 -27.14 -25.25
C ALA A 101 -3.39 -25.98 -24.95
N THR A 102 -3.84 -24.73 -25.08
CA THR A 102 -3.01 -23.56 -24.78
C THR A 102 -2.74 -23.43 -23.27
N PHE A 103 -3.75 -23.64 -22.43
CA PHE A 103 -3.57 -23.61 -20.98
C PHE A 103 -2.58 -24.68 -20.51
N LEU A 104 -2.72 -25.91 -20.99
CA LEU A 104 -1.80 -26.99 -20.68
C LEU A 104 -0.41 -26.74 -21.27
N ALA A 105 -0.28 -26.23 -22.49
CA ALA A 105 1.04 -25.95 -23.07
C ALA A 105 1.90 -25.01 -22.21
N LEU A 106 1.27 -24.04 -21.53
CA LEU A 106 1.97 -23.09 -20.67
C LEU A 106 2.14 -23.59 -19.22
N ASN A 107 1.19 -24.36 -18.69
CA ASN A 107 1.18 -24.76 -17.28
C ASN A 107 1.58 -26.22 -17.05
N ALA A 108 1.73 -27.04 -18.10
CA ALA A 108 2.00 -28.47 -17.98
C ALA A 108 3.30 -28.74 -17.23
N TYR A 109 4.35 -27.93 -17.44
CA TYR A 109 5.60 -28.09 -16.71
C TYR A 109 5.38 -28.06 -15.18
N PHE A 110 4.68 -27.03 -14.69
CA PHE A 110 4.38 -26.89 -13.27
C PHE A 110 3.45 -27.99 -12.76
N PHE A 111 2.45 -28.34 -13.57
CA PHE A 111 1.49 -29.39 -13.24
C PHE A 111 2.15 -30.77 -13.16
N LEU A 112 3.08 -31.09 -14.06
CA LEU A 112 3.77 -32.39 -14.10
C LEU A 112 4.80 -32.56 -12.98
N ILE A 113 5.47 -31.49 -12.57
CA ILE A 113 6.46 -31.54 -11.49
C ILE A 113 5.79 -31.70 -10.12
N SER A 114 4.73 -30.94 -9.85
CA SER A 114 4.01 -31.04 -8.58
C SER A 114 2.55 -30.61 -8.74
N PRO A 115 1.66 -31.56 -9.12
CA PRO A 115 0.25 -31.25 -9.35
C PRO A 115 -0.43 -30.65 -8.11
N ARG A 116 -0.12 -31.19 -6.93
CA ARG A 116 -0.69 -30.74 -5.66
C ARG A 116 -0.30 -29.31 -5.34
N GLU A 117 0.99 -28.98 -5.40
CA GLU A 117 1.48 -27.64 -5.04
C GLU A 117 1.04 -26.60 -6.06
N TYR A 118 0.97 -26.96 -7.35
CA TYR A 118 0.39 -26.12 -8.40
C TYR A 118 -1.06 -25.77 -8.08
N LEU A 119 -1.91 -26.76 -7.80
CA LEU A 119 -3.32 -26.52 -7.47
C LEU A 119 -3.47 -25.67 -6.20
N LEU A 120 -2.69 -25.96 -5.15
CA LEU A 120 -2.70 -25.16 -3.93
C LEU A 120 -2.26 -23.71 -4.17
N SER A 121 -1.33 -23.49 -5.09
CA SER A 121 -0.86 -22.16 -5.47
C SER A 121 -1.89 -21.39 -6.28
N VAL A 122 -2.54 -22.02 -7.25
CA VAL A 122 -3.61 -21.39 -8.06
C VAL A 122 -4.80 -21.00 -7.19
N PHE A 123 -5.18 -21.86 -6.25
CA PHE A 123 -6.27 -21.59 -5.31
C PHE A 123 -5.81 -20.88 -4.02
N SER A 124 -4.54 -20.50 -3.91
CA SER A 124 -3.99 -19.87 -2.71
C SER A 124 -4.76 -18.64 -2.22
N PRO A 125 -5.34 -17.77 -3.08
CA PRO A 125 -6.13 -16.64 -2.59
C PRO A 125 -7.36 -17.07 -1.78
N GLU A 126 -7.89 -18.28 -2.04
CA GLU A 126 -9.03 -18.88 -1.36
C GLU A 126 -8.60 -19.85 -0.25
N THR A 127 -7.46 -20.52 -0.37
CA THR A 127 -7.06 -21.58 0.57
C THR A 127 -6.06 -21.13 1.63
N MET A 128 -5.22 -20.12 1.35
CA MET A 128 -4.16 -19.71 2.26
C MET A 128 -4.66 -18.73 3.32
N PRO A 129 -4.12 -18.77 4.56
CA PRO A 129 -4.43 -17.87 5.68
C PRO A 129 -4.00 -16.40 5.47
N LEU A 130 -4.38 -15.80 4.35
CA LEU A 130 -4.06 -14.43 3.98
C LEU A 130 -4.91 -13.43 4.76
N ILE A 131 -4.32 -12.26 5.03
CA ILE A 131 -5.00 -11.08 5.58
C ILE A 131 -6.26 -10.80 4.77
N GLY A 132 -7.38 -10.63 5.47
CA GLY A 132 -8.68 -10.35 4.87
C GLY A 132 -8.73 -8.97 4.20
N ILE A 133 -8.79 -8.96 2.87
CA ILE A 133 -8.99 -7.75 2.05
C ILE A 133 -10.02 -8.08 1.00
N GLY A 134 -11.05 -7.26 0.88
CA GLY A 134 -12.09 -7.47 -0.09
C GLY A 134 -13.01 -6.27 -0.24
N TYR A 135 -13.56 -6.12 -1.43
CA TYR A 135 -14.69 -5.25 -1.72
C TYR A 135 -15.98 -6.08 -1.79
N GLY A 136 -17.09 -5.52 -1.31
CA GLY A 136 -18.38 -6.21 -1.25
C GLY A 136 -18.70 -6.71 0.16
N LEU A 137 -19.43 -7.83 0.25
CA LEU A 137 -19.96 -8.29 1.54
C LEU A 137 -18.88 -8.84 2.48
N SER A 138 -17.76 -9.32 1.94
CA SER A 138 -16.62 -9.79 2.74
C SER A 138 -15.98 -8.69 3.59
N GLN A 139 -16.14 -7.43 3.21
CA GLN A 139 -15.66 -6.29 4.00
C GLN A 139 -16.31 -6.24 5.39
N LEU A 140 -17.57 -6.65 5.52
CA LEU A 140 -18.24 -6.72 6.83
C LEU A 140 -17.57 -7.73 7.77
N ALA A 141 -17.01 -8.80 7.20
CA ALA A 141 -16.25 -9.79 7.97
C ALA A 141 -14.85 -9.29 8.34
N PHE A 142 -14.14 -8.67 7.39
CA PHE A 142 -12.79 -8.15 7.63
C PHE A 142 -12.73 -7.00 8.62
N LEU A 143 -13.80 -6.22 8.73
CA LEU A 143 -13.92 -5.16 9.71
C LEU A 143 -14.47 -5.68 11.05
N GLY A 144 -14.77 -6.97 11.19
CA GLY A 144 -15.27 -7.56 12.43
C GLY A 144 -16.73 -7.25 12.76
N TYR A 145 -17.53 -6.77 11.80
CA TYR A 145 -18.96 -6.51 12.02
C TYR A 145 -19.80 -7.78 11.97
N LEU A 146 -19.40 -8.74 11.13
CA LEU A 146 -20.03 -10.06 11.03
C LEU A 146 -18.94 -11.13 11.07
N ASN A 147 -19.04 -12.12 11.94
CA ASN A 147 -18.09 -13.23 11.92
C ASN A 147 -18.59 -14.28 10.91
N ILE A 148 -18.09 -14.23 9.68
CA ILE A 148 -18.44 -15.16 8.59
C ILE A 148 -17.16 -15.83 8.10
N PRO A 149 -17.04 -17.17 8.04
CA PRO A 149 -15.80 -17.80 7.74
C PRO A 149 -15.62 -17.73 6.23
N ARG A 150 -14.39 -17.98 5.81
CA ARG A 150 -14.09 -18.00 4.39
C ARG A 150 -14.92 -19.03 3.61
N THR A 151 -15.13 -20.19 4.21
CA THR A 151 -15.83 -21.33 3.57
C THR A 151 -17.25 -20.99 3.12
N VAL A 152 -17.94 -20.14 3.88
CA VAL A 152 -19.28 -19.66 3.55
C VAL A 152 -19.24 -18.72 2.34
N PHE A 153 -18.30 -17.77 2.30
CA PHE A 153 -18.12 -16.91 1.12
C PHE A 153 -17.80 -17.73 -0.14
N SER A 154 -16.94 -18.75 -0.02
CA SER A 154 -16.65 -19.65 -1.13
C SER A 154 -17.91 -20.43 -1.57
N ALA A 155 -18.71 -20.95 -0.62
CA ALA A 155 -19.95 -21.65 -0.93
C ALA A 155 -20.98 -20.74 -1.62
N ILE A 156 -21.21 -19.53 -1.10
CA ILE A 156 -22.12 -18.55 -1.70
C ILE A 156 -21.62 -18.16 -3.10
N SER A 157 -20.32 -17.95 -3.27
CA SER A 157 -19.73 -17.65 -4.59
C SER A 157 -20.05 -18.75 -5.61
N VAL A 158 -19.92 -20.02 -5.23
CA VAL A 158 -20.26 -21.16 -6.09
C VAL A 158 -21.76 -21.20 -6.41
N ILE A 159 -22.61 -20.97 -5.40
CA ILE A 159 -24.08 -20.94 -5.58
C ILE A 159 -24.49 -19.81 -6.52
N VAL A 160 -23.95 -18.60 -6.34
CA VAL A 160 -24.22 -17.43 -7.19
C VAL A 160 -23.69 -17.67 -8.60
N PHE A 161 -22.52 -18.30 -8.74
CA PHE A 161 -21.99 -18.69 -10.05
C PHE A 161 -22.92 -19.66 -10.78
N ALA A 162 -23.32 -20.76 -10.12
CA ALA A 162 -24.24 -21.74 -10.71
C ALA A 162 -25.60 -21.11 -11.07
N SER A 163 -26.12 -20.24 -10.20
CA SER A 163 -27.41 -19.54 -10.41
C SER A 163 -27.33 -18.57 -11.58
N THR A 164 -26.29 -17.73 -11.64
CA THR A 164 -26.09 -16.78 -12.75
C THR A 164 -25.85 -17.47 -14.08
N PHE A 165 -25.10 -18.58 -14.09
CA PHE A 165 -24.93 -19.40 -15.29
C PHE A 165 -26.24 -20.09 -15.71
N GLY A 166 -27.00 -20.64 -14.76
CA GLY A 166 -28.32 -21.24 -15.03
C GLY A 166 -29.30 -20.24 -15.64
N VAL A 167 -29.34 -19.01 -15.13
CA VAL A 167 -30.15 -17.92 -15.71
C VAL A 167 -29.67 -17.53 -17.10
N TYR A 168 -28.35 -17.47 -17.33
CA TYR A 168 -27.79 -17.23 -18.67
C TYR A 168 -28.20 -18.32 -19.67
N VAL A 169 -28.20 -19.58 -19.26
CA VAL A 169 -28.62 -20.71 -20.10
C VAL A 169 -30.11 -20.63 -20.43
N ALA A 170 -30.95 -20.33 -19.43
CA ALA A 170 -32.40 -20.25 -19.57
C ALA A 170 -32.87 -19.05 -20.40
N LEU A 171 -32.24 -17.89 -20.21
CA LEU A 171 -32.57 -16.62 -20.87
C LEU A 171 -31.50 -16.24 -21.90
N TYR A 172 -30.92 -17.23 -22.57
CA TYR A 172 -29.78 -17.01 -23.46
C TYR A 172 -30.07 -16.02 -24.59
N LYS A 173 -31.28 -16.07 -25.16
CA LYS A 173 -31.65 -15.19 -26.28
C LYS A 173 -31.63 -13.73 -25.85
N GLU A 174 -32.06 -13.45 -24.62
CA GLU A 174 -32.12 -12.12 -24.04
C GLU A 174 -30.75 -11.67 -23.49
N LEU A 175 -30.00 -12.59 -22.88
CA LEU A 175 -28.74 -12.30 -22.17
C LEU A 175 -27.48 -12.55 -23.00
N LYS A 176 -27.61 -12.88 -24.28
CA LYS A 176 -26.51 -13.31 -25.17
C LYS A 176 -25.22 -12.52 -25.02
N HIS A 177 -25.28 -11.20 -24.88
CA HIS A 177 -24.12 -10.30 -24.75
C HIS A 177 -23.84 -9.81 -23.32
N ALA A 178 -24.66 -10.19 -22.35
CA ALA A 178 -24.55 -9.81 -20.95
C ALA A 178 -23.62 -10.72 -20.13
N PHE A 179 -22.99 -11.74 -20.75
CA PHE A 179 -22.18 -12.71 -20.01
C PHE A 179 -20.89 -12.13 -19.41
N PHE A 180 -20.45 -10.94 -19.81
CA PHE A 180 -19.40 -10.23 -19.07
C PHE A 180 -19.94 -9.62 -17.76
N ALA A 181 -21.20 -9.21 -17.69
CA ALA A 181 -21.76 -8.61 -16.48
C ALA A 181 -22.09 -9.65 -15.39
N LEU A 182 -22.54 -10.84 -15.77
CA LEU A 182 -23.03 -11.84 -14.81
C LEU A 182 -21.95 -12.35 -13.84
N PRO A 183 -20.71 -12.68 -14.25
CA PRO A 183 -19.70 -13.15 -13.32
C PRO A 183 -19.14 -12.05 -12.42
N ALA A 184 -19.36 -10.76 -12.73
CA ALA A 184 -19.03 -9.67 -11.81
C ALA A 184 -19.82 -9.80 -10.49
N LEU A 185 -21.07 -10.27 -10.58
CA LEU A 185 -21.91 -10.51 -9.40
C LEU A 185 -21.32 -11.61 -8.52
N VAL A 186 -20.75 -12.65 -9.13
CA VAL A 186 -20.09 -13.75 -8.41
C VAL A 186 -18.92 -13.20 -7.58
N MET A 187 -18.17 -12.25 -8.14
CA MET A 187 -17.07 -11.63 -7.40
C MET A 187 -17.56 -10.94 -6.14
N LEU A 188 -18.66 -10.18 -6.16
CA LEU A 188 -19.13 -9.44 -4.96
C LEU A 188 -19.41 -10.31 -3.72
N PHE A 189 -19.57 -11.63 -3.90
CA PHE A 189 -19.76 -12.61 -2.84
C PHE A 189 -18.50 -13.43 -2.51
N ASN A 190 -17.40 -13.18 -3.23
CA ASN A 190 -16.12 -13.82 -2.98
C ASN A 190 -15.44 -13.25 -1.74
N TYR A 191 -14.69 -14.11 -1.04
CA TYR A 191 -13.99 -13.71 0.18
C TYR A 191 -12.96 -12.62 -0.11
N ARG A 192 -12.19 -12.73 -1.19
CA ARG A 192 -11.05 -11.86 -1.50
C ARG A 192 -11.20 -11.16 -2.85
N VAL A 193 -12.05 -10.14 -2.91
CA VAL A 193 -12.26 -9.31 -4.10
C VAL A 193 -11.39 -8.07 -4.04
N LEU A 194 -10.36 -7.98 -4.86
CA LEU A 194 -9.50 -6.79 -4.91
C LEU A 194 -10.09 -5.71 -5.84
N ALA A 195 -9.77 -4.45 -5.56
CA ALA A 195 -10.33 -3.30 -6.28
C ALA A 195 -10.08 -3.38 -7.80
N ASN A 196 -8.85 -3.73 -8.18
CA ASN A 196 -8.42 -3.92 -9.56
C ASN A 196 -9.31 -4.90 -10.31
N TYR A 197 -9.85 -5.94 -9.65
CA TYR A 197 -10.77 -6.88 -10.29
C TYR A 197 -12.04 -6.17 -10.76
N LEU A 198 -12.60 -5.31 -9.90
CA LEU A 198 -13.81 -4.55 -10.19
C LEU A 198 -13.57 -3.41 -11.17
N PHE A 199 -12.37 -2.82 -11.21
CA PHE A 199 -12.03 -1.77 -12.18
C PHE A 199 -11.82 -2.31 -13.60
N TYR A 200 -11.15 -3.46 -13.74
CA TYR A 200 -10.88 -4.03 -15.06
C TYR A 200 -12.11 -4.71 -15.69
N TRP A 201 -13.04 -5.19 -14.88
CA TRP A 201 -14.20 -5.94 -15.37
C TRP A 201 -15.13 -5.13 -16.30
N PRO A 202 -15.51 -3.87 -15.99
CA PRO A 202 -16.32 -3.02 -16.87
C PRO A 202 -15.71 -2.81 -18.26
N ILE A 203 -14.37 -2.85 -18.40
CA ILE A 203 -13.71 -2.70 -19.71
C ILE A 203 -14.12 -3.83 -20.67
N LEU A 204 -14.37 -5.04 -20.14
CA LEU A 204 -14.82 -6.18 -20.92
C LEU A 204 -16.19 -5.96 -21.59
N LEU A 205 -16.98 -4.98 -21.11
CA LEU A 205 -18.24 -4.60 -21.73
C LEU A 205 -18.04 -3.77 -22.99
N LEU A 206 -16.92 -3.05 -23.14
CA LEU A 206 -16.72 -2.14 -24.27
C LEU A 206 -16.82 -2.86 -25.63
N PRO A 207 -16.20 -4.02 -25.86
CA PRO A 207 -16.37 -4.77 -27.11
C PRO A 207 -17.82 -5.19 -27.42
N THR A 208 -18.71 -5.24 -26.41
CA THR A 208 -20.14 -5.58 -26.59
C THR A 208 -21.02 -4.39 -26.95
N LEU A 209 -20.57 -3.16 -26.67
CA LEU A 209 -21.37 -1.94 -26.89
C LEU A 209 -21.94 -1.82 -28.31
N PRO A 210 -21.20 -2.15 -29.39
CA PRO A 210 -21.75 -2.02 -30.73
C PRO A 210 -22.98 -2.90 -30.98
N TYR A 211 -23.04 -4.06 -30.34
CA TYR A 211 -24.19 -4.96 -30.44
C TYR A 211 -25.37 -4.43 -29.63
N LEU A 212 -25.13 -3.92 -28.41
CA LEU A 212 -26.19 -3.36 -27.56
C LEU A 212 -26.88 -2.16 -28.23
N VAL A 213 -26.11 -1.25 -28.84
CA VAL A 213 -26.65 -0.06 -29.54
C VAL A 213 -27.44 -0.44 -30.81
N ARG A 214 -27.09 -1.52 -31.50
CA ARG A 214 -27.87 -2.01 -32.64
C ARG A 214 -29.21 -2.59 -32.20
N VAL A 215 -29.22 -3.38 -31.13
CA VAL A 215 -30.44 -3.97 -30.59
C VAL A 215 -31.41 -2.88 -30.12
N THR A 216 -30.93 -1.83 -29.44
CA THR A 216 -31.79 -0.71 -29.03
C THR A 216 -32.39 0.03 -30.22
N LYS A 217 -31.61 0.33 -31.27
CA LYS A 217 -32.13 1.00 -32.48
C LYS A 217 -33.16 0.17 -33.25
N VAL A 218 -32.97 -1.15 -33.32
CA VAL A 218 -33.97 -2.05 -33.93
C VAL A 218 -35.23 -2.11 -33.06
N GLY A 219 -35.07 -2.18 -31.74
CA GLY A 219 -36.16 -2.14 -30.79
C GLY A 219 -36.95 -0.82 -30.83
N GLU A 220 -36.29 0.34 -30.93
CA GLU A 220 -36.93 1.65 -31.06
C GLU A 220 -37.72 1.78 -32.36
N ARG A 221 -37.18 1.27 -33.49
CA ARG A 221 -37.91 1.24 -34.77
C ARG A 221 -39.11 0.30 -34.72
N ALA A 222 -38.94 -0.89 -34.15
CA ALA A 222 -40.03 -1.84 -33.98
C ALA A 222 -41.12 -1.26 -33.06
N LEU A 223 -40.74 -0.60 -31.96
CA LEU A 223 -41.67 0.10 -31.07
C LEU A 223 -42.37 1.27 -31.79
N GLN A 224 -41.67 2.04 -32.61
CA GLN A 224 -42.28 3.11 -33.42
C GLN A 224 -43.28 2.57 -34.45
N GLU A 225 -42.99 1.41 -35.05
CA GLU A 225 -43.92 0.71 -35.97
C GLU A 225 -45.10 0.06 -35.22
N GLU A 226 -44.89 -0.47 -34.01
CA GLU A 226 -45.93 -1.06 -33.16
C GLU A 226 -46.87 -0.01 -32.53
N ILE A 227 -46.38 1.20 -32.20
CA ILE A 227 -47.20 2.30 -31.68
C ILE A 227 -48.25 2.78 -32.72
N VAL A 228 -48.03 2.52 -34.01
CA VAL A 228 -49.01 2.81 -35.08
C VAL A 228 -50.11 1.75 -35.17
N TYR A 229 -49.94 0.56 -34.59
CA TYR A 229 -50.95 -0.50 -34.55
C TYR A 229 -50.91 -1.22 -33.20
N THR A 230 -51.82 -0.81 -32.31
CA THR A 230 -52.18 -1.38 -30.99
C THR A 230 -51.55 -0.76 -29.75
N ASP A 231 -52.44 -0.23 -28.89
CA ASP A 231 -52.20 0.25 -27.53
C ASP A 231 -51.95 -0.93 -26.57
N ARG A 232 -50.86 -1.67 -26.80
CA ARG A 232 -50.33 -2.64 -25.84
C ARG A 232 -49.02 -2.13 -25.31
N ARG A 233 -49.07 -1.58 -24.09
CA ARG A 233 -47.87 -1.22 -23.32
C ARG A 233 -46.83 -2.33 -23.43
N PRO A 234 -45.57 -2.02 -23.75
CA PRO A 234 -44.52 -3.03 -23.81
C PRO A 234 -44.39 -3.65 -22.42
N ARG A 235 -44.79 -4.92 -22.28
CA ARG A 235 -44.41 -5.73 -21.13
C ARG A 235 -42.91 -5.94 -21.23
N PHE A 236 -42.13 -4.98 -20.75
CA PHE A 236 -40.71 -5.19 -20.46
C PHE A 236 -40.64 -6.46 -19.59
N GLY A 237 -40.07 -7.52 -20.17
CA GLY A 237 -40.48 -8.90 -19.91
C GLY A 237 -40.38 -9.29 -18.44
N SER A 238 -41.51 -9.70 -17.86
CA SER A 238 -41.59 -10.19 -16.47
C SER A 238 -40.61 -11.34 -16.19
N SER A 239 -40.15 -12.06 -17.20
CA SER A 239 -39.14 -13.12 -17.08
C SER A 239 -37.73 -12.59 -16.78
N TYR A 240 -37.37 -11.40 -17.27
CA TYR A 240 -36.06 -10.76 -17.01
C TYR A 240 -36.00 -10.24 -15.57
N ALA A 241 -37.03 -9.50 -15.16
CA ALA A 241 -37.18 -9.06 -13.77
C ALA A 241 -37.20 -10.26 -12.83
N ARG A 242 -37.95 -11.33 -13.16
CA ARG A 242 -37.95 -12.58 -12.36
C ARG A 242 -36.56 -13.21 -12.28
N GLY A 243 -35.80 -13.32 -13.37
CA GLY A 243 -34.44 -13.88 -13.35
C GLY A 243 -33.47 -13.09 -12.47
N VAL A 244 -33.45 -11.76 -12.62
CA VAL A 244 -32.60 -10.88 -11.80
C VAL A 244 -33.04 -10.87 -10.34
N ILE A 245 -34.35 -10.82 -10.07
CA ILE A 245 -34.92 -10.92 -8.72
C ILE A 245 -34.59 -12.29 -8.12
N SER A 246 -34.65 -13.38 -8.87
CA SER A 246 -34.29 -14.72 -8.40
C SER A 246 -32.81 -14.82 -8.07
N ILE A 247 -31.90 -14.26 -8.87
CA ILE A 247 -30.46 -14.22 -8.55
C ILE A 247 -30.23 -13.40 -7.29
N ALA A 248 -30.79 -12.18 -7.23
CA ALA A 248 -30.65 -11.30 -6.08
C ALA A 248 -31.24 -11.93 -4.81
N ALA A 249 -32.42 -12.55 -4.91
CA ALA A 249 -33.06 -13.26 -3.82
C ALA A 249 -32.24 -14.47 -3.37
N ILE A 250 -31.76 -15.33 -4.28
CA ILE A 250 -30.93 -16.49 -3.93
C ILE A 250 -29.64 -16.02 -3.25
N ALA A 251 -28.98 -14.98 -3.77
CA ALA A 251 -27.76 -14.45 -3.21
C ALA A 251 -27.99 -13.83 -1.82
N LEU A 252 -29.06 -13.03 -1.67
CA LEU A 252 -29.44 -12.39 -0.40
C LEU A 252 -29.93 -13.40 0.63
N LEU A 253 -30.75 -14.38 0.25
CA LEU A 253 -31.21 -15.46 1.14
C LEU A 253 -30.06 -16.37 1.53
N SER A 254 -29.16 -16.73 0.62
CA SER A 254 -27.98 -17.55 0.94
C SER A 254 -27.07 -16.81 1.93
N PHE A 255 -26.84 -15.52 1.70
CA PHE A 255 -26.07 -14.66 2.61
C PHE A 255 -26.76 -14.47 3.96
N ALA A 256 -28.07 -14.16 3.98
CA ALA A 256 -28.83 -13.98 5.21
C ALA A 256 -28.90 -15.27 6.03
N THR A 257 -29.08 -16.43 5.38
CA THR A 257 -29.12 -17.74 6.06
C THR A 257 -27.75 -18.11 6.61
N ALA A 258 -26.69 -17.87 5.84
CA ALA A 258 -25.32 -18.03 6.32
C ALA A 258 -25.05 -17.15 7.55
N ALA A 259 -25.36 -15.86 7.44
CA ALA A 259 -25.16 -14.90 8.53
C ALA A 259 -25.97 -15.29 9.77
N THR A 260 -27.22 -15.77 9.64
CA THR A 260 -28.06 -16.14 10.80
C THR A 260 -27.65 -17.46 11.45
N VAL A 261 -27.30 -18.48 10.66
CA VAL A 261 -26.82 -19.78 11.17
C VAL A 261 -25.52 -19.59 11.94
N GLU A 262 -24.67 -18.67 11.49
CA GLU A 262 -23.39 -18.43 12.10
C GLU A 262 -23.41 -17.40 13.23
N TYR A 263 -24.31 -16.42 13.19
CA TYR A 263 -24.60 -15.64 14.39
C TYR A 263 -25.13 -16.54 15.53
N ALA A 264 -25.79 -17.66 15.18
CA ALA A 264 -26.29 -18.65 16.14
C ALA A 264 -25.24 -19.70 16.57
N VAL A 265 -24.18 -19.92 15.79
CA VAL A 265 -23.04 -20.75 16.16
C VAL A 265 -21.86 -19.82 16.42
N PRO A 266 -21.57 -19.44 17.68
CA PRO A 266 -20.37 -18.67 17.94
C PRO A 266 -19.18 -19.53 17.53
N ILE A 267 -18.64 -19.28 16.33
CA ILE A 267 -17.21 -19.44 16.11
C ILE A 267 -16.64 -18.41 17.07
N GLY A 268 -16.40 -18.85 18.31
CA GLY A 268 -15.82 -18.00 19.33
C GLY A 268 -14.59 -17.39 18.70
N ASN A 269 -14.51 -16.06 18.66
CA ASN A 269 -13.28 -15.37 18.34
C ASN A 269 -12.21 -15.99 19.24
N SER A 270 -11.46 -16.92 18.68
CA SER A 270 -10.50 -17.67 19.48
C SER A 270 -9.42 -16.72 19.95
N LEU A 271 -9.15 -15.64 19.20
CA LEU A 271 -8.40 -14.49 19.64
C LEU A 271 -9.34 -13.42 20.15
N VAL A 272 -9.14 -12.99 21.39
CA VAL A 272 -9.89 -11.89 22.00
C VAL A 272 -8.91 -10.78 22.34
N VAL A 273 -9.09 -9.61 21.73
CA VAL A 273 -8.31 -8.42 22.11
C VAL A 273 -9.02 -7.78 23.30
N ASN A 274 -8.44 -7.95 24.49
CA ASN A 274 -9.07 -7.52 25.74
C ASN A 274 -9.03 -6.00 25.90
N ARG A 275 -7.87 -5.40 25.64
CA ARG A 275 -7.62 -3.95 25.72
C ARG A 275 -6.27 -3.56 25.14
N VAL A 276 -6.17 -2.31 24.70
CA VAL A 276 -4.87 -1.63 24.50
C VAL A 276 -4.44 -1.06 25.86
N THR A 277 -3.31 -1.54 26.39
CA THR A 277 -2.80 -1.17 27.73
C THR A 277 -1.91 0.05 27.73
N GLY A 278 -1.30 0.40 26.60
CA GLY A 278 -0.37 1.51 26.52
C GLY A 278 -0.12 1.99 25.10
N TYR A 279 0.24 3.27 25.00
CA TYR A 279 0.62 3.97 23.77
C TYR A 279 1.96 4.63 24.01
N ALA A 280 2.90 4.46 23.08
CA ALA A 280 4.21 5.08 23.18
C ALA A 280 4.75 5.49 21.82
N ASN A 281 5.80 6.30 21.84
CA ASN A 281 6.55 6.72 20.68
C ASN A 281 8.06 6.61 20.96
N PRO A 282 8.59 5.39 21.17
CA PRO A 282 9.99 5.18 21.52
C PRO A 282 10.95 5.67 20.43
N TYR A 283 10.48 5.74 19.18
CA TYR A 283 11.26 6.24 18.05
C TYR A 283 11.22 7.77 17.90
N GLY A 284 10.38 8.48 18.66
CA GLY A 284 10.31 9.94 18.61
C GLY A 284 9.86 10.47 17.25
N ILE A 285 8.91 9.82 16.58
CA ILE A 285 8.36 10.28 15.30
C ILE A 285 7.26 11.32 15.55
N PRO A 286 7.40 12.59 15.13
CA PRO A 286 6.44 13.63 15.47
C PRO A 286 5.03 13.36 14.93
N GLY A 287 4.02 13.40 15.80
CA GLY A 287 2.61 13.28 15.41
C GLY A 287 2.09 11.85 15.24
N TYR A 288 2.87 10.85 15.66
CA TYR A 288 2.53 9.44 15.52
C TYR A 288 2.73 8.65 16.82
N VAL A 289 1.85 7.67 17.02
CA VAL A 289 2.09 6.55 17.93
C VAL A 289 2.85 5.47 17.15
N THR A 290 3.99 5.04 17.70
CA THR A 290 4.85 4.03 17.05
C THR A 290 5.07 2.78 17.89
N GLU A 291 4.41 2.69 19.04
CA GLU A 291 4.34 1.48 19.85
C GLU A 291 2.98 1.39 20.54
N LEU A 292 2.39 0.19 20.52
CA LEU A 292 1.19 -0.15 21.30
C LEU A 292 1.48 -1.36 22.17
N GLN A 293 0.92 -1.36 23.36
CA GLN A 293 0.86 -2.55 24.20
C GLN A 293 -0.57 -3.09 24.19
N VAL A 294 -0.73 -4.34 23.78
CA VAL A 294 -2.05 -4.94 23.51
C VAL A 294 -2.21 -6.23 24.29
N ASN A 295 -3.25 -6.32 25.12
CA ASN A 295 -3.59 -7.54 25.82
C ASN A 295 -4.49 -8.43 24.94
N VAL A 296 -4.03 -9.63 24.61
CA VAL A 296 -4.78 -10.62 23.83
C VAL A 296 -4.91 -11.93 24.60
N SER A 297 -6.09 -12.54 24.55
CA SER A 297 -6.37 -13.88 25.05
C SER A 297 -6.65 -14.86 23.92
N TYR A 298 -6.31 -16.13 24.12
CA TYR A 298 -6.56 -17.19 23.15
C TYR A 298 -7.34 -18.37 23.72
N TYR A 299 -8.41 -18.78 23.04
CA TYR A 299 -9.32 -19.87 23.42
C TYR A 299 -9.63 -20.82 22.25
N GLY A 300 -8.73 -20.95 21.27
CA GLY A 300 -8.93 -21.80 20.08
C GLY A 300 -8.10 -23.09 20.05
N SER A 301 -8.04 -23.70 18.87
CA SER A 301 -7.09 -24.76 18.53
C SER A 301 -6.25 -24.31 17.32
N PRO A 302 -4.94 -24.62 17.24
CA PRO A 302 -4.12 -25.50 18.09
C PRO A 302 -3.64 -24.88 19.42
N ASP A 303 -3.02 -25.66 20.32
CA ASP A 303 -2.60 -25.25 21.69
C ASP A 303 -1.74 -23.98 21.76
N SER A 304 -1.05 -23.62 20.68
CA SER A 304 -0.33 -22.37 20.57
C SER A 304 -0.36 -21.83 19.15
N VAL A 305 -0.54 -20.52 19.02
CA VAL A 305 -0.61 -19.84 17.72
C VAL A 305 0.25 -18.57 17.74
N PRO A 306 0.95 -18.24 16.64
CA PRO A 306 1.51 -16.90 16.48
C PRO A 306 0.38 -15.90 16.25
N VAL A 307 0.50 -14.69 16.81
CA VAL A 307 -0.49 -13.62 16.67
C VAL A 307 0.12 -12.46 15.89
N PHE A 308 -0.60 -11.98 14.87
CA PHE A 308 -0.23 -10.83 14.05
C PHE A 308 -1.23 -9.70 14.26
N PHE A 309 -0.81 -8.47 13.94
CA PHE A 309 -1.61 -7.28 14.18
C PHE A 309 -1.70 -6.40 12.93
N ARG A 310 -2.87 -5.81 12.74
CA ARG A 310 -3.04 -4.70 11.81
C ARG A 310 -4.00 -3.67 12.40
N ILE A 311 -3.85 -2.43 11.96
CA ILE A 311 -4.68 -1.32 12.40
C ILE A 311 -5.44 -0.75 11.21
N ILE A 312 -6.75 -0.63 11.35
CA ILE A 312 -7.63 -0.02 10.36
C ILE A 312 -7.99 1.37 10.88
N PRO A 313 -7.41 2.45 10.33
CA PRO A 313 -7.74 3.80 10.74
C PRO A 313 -9.20 4.12 10.40
N SER A 314 -9.88 4.91 11.23
CA SER A 314 -11.23 5.40 10.94
C SER A 314 -11.25 6.45 9.82
N GLY A 315 -10.09 7.04 9.49
CA GLY A 315 -9.90 7.96 8.39
C GLY A 315 -9.72 7.27 7.01
N PRO A 316 -9.24 7.99 5.99
CA PRO A 316 -8.97 7.42 4.67
C PRO A 316 -7.97 6.27 4.77
N ILE A 317 -8.35 5.11 4.21
CA ILE A 317 -7.47 3.94 4.14
C ILE A 317 -6.47 4.16 3.00
N VAL A 318 -5.20 4.36 3.36
CA VAL A 318 -4.12 4.58 2.39
C VAL A 318 -3.56 3.25 1.84
N ASN A 319 -3.69 2.17 2.61
CA ASN A 319 -3.27 0.82 2.25
C ASN A 319 -4.41 -0.17 2.50
N ALA A 320 -4.79 -0.96 1.50
CA ALA A 320 -5.88 -1.94 1.61
C ALA A 320 -5.64 -3.00 2.69
N ASN A 321 -4.38 -3.23 3.09
CA ASN A 321 -4.03 -4.11 4.20
C ASN A 321 -4.31 -3.49 5.58
N GLY A 322 -4.55 -2.18 5.68
CA GLY A 322 -4.41 -1.40 6.90
C GLY A 322 -2.95 -1.05 7.19
N LEU A 323 -2.69 -0.53 8.39
CA LEU A 323 -1.34 -0.32 8.90
C LEU A 323 -0.84 -1.65 9.49
N LEU A 324 0.26 -2.18 8.97
CA LEU A 324 0.83 -3.46 9.38
C LEU A 324 1.77 -3.29 10.57
N TRP A 325 1.53 -4.06 11.63
CA TRP A 325 2.26 -3.95 12.90
C TRP A 325 2.76 -5.32 13.34
N THR A 326 4.04 -5.37 13.71
CA THR A 326 4.72 -6.60 14.14
C THR A 326 4.94 -6.64 15.65
N VAL A 327 4.99 -7.84 16.19
CA VAL A 327 5.28 -8.07 17.60
C VAL A 327 6.77 -7.97 17.85
N VAL A 328 7.15 -7.22 18.88
CA VAL A 328 8.52 -7.20 19.40
C VAL A 328 8.76 -8.47 20.21
N GLY A 329 9.69 -9.32 19.76
CA GLY A 329 10.05 -10.56 20.44
C GLY A 329 9.11 -11.73 20.09
N ASN A 330 8.71 -12.52 21.09
CA ASN A 330 7.93 -13.73 20.85
C ASN A 330 6.44 -13.41 20.60
N ASN A 331 5.92 -13.77 19.42
CA ASN A 331 4.53 -13.59 19.00
C ASN A 331 3.59 -14.76 19.30
N THR A 332 4.04 -15.82 19.98
CA THR A 332 3.19 -16.98 20.30
C THR A 332 2.28 -16.74 21.50
N LEU A 333 1.04 -17.21 21.41
CA LEU A 333 0.03 -17.22 22.47
C LEU A 333 -0.51 -18.65 22.65
N SER A 334 -0.58 -19.11 23.90
CA SER A 334 -1.06 -20.46 24.25
C SER A 334 -2.54 -20.48 24.59
N TYR A 335 -3.19 -21.63 24.42
CA TYR A 335 -4.60 -21.83 24.77
C TYR A 335 -4.87 -21.51 26.24
N GLY A 336 -5.98 -20.80 26.51
CA GLY A 336 -6.40 -20.36 27.83
C GLY A 336 -5.51 -19.27 28.45
N SER A 337 -4.50 -18.78 27.73
CA SER A 337 -3.59 -17.75 28.23
C SER A 337 -3.97 -16.36 27.72
N SER A 338 -3.58 -15.36 28.51
CA SER A 338 -3.68 -13.93 28.19
C SER A 338 -2.29 -13.32 28.30
N ARG A 339 -1.89 -12.54 27.29
CA ARG A 339 -0.56 -11.93 27.23
C ARG A 339 -0.63 -10.51 26.67
N VAL A 340 0.23 -9.65 27.18
CA VAL A 340 0.46 -8.31 26.63
C VAL A 340 1.57 -8.41 25.58
N PHE A 341 1.26 -8.01 24.36
CA PHE A 341 2.20 -7.88 23.25
C PHE A 341 2.58 -6.42 23.07
N THR A 342 3.87 -6.16 22.91
CA THR A 342 4.37 -4.88 22.39
C THR A 342 4.42 -4.99 20.88
N ILE A 343 3.73 -4.11 20.18
CA ILE A 343 3.67 -4.08 18.72
C ILE A 343 4.19 -2.74 18.20
N VAL A 344 4.87 -2.79 17.04
CA VAL A 344 5.49 -1.64 16.37
C VAL A 344 5.16 -1.69 14.87
N PRO A 345 5.13 -0.55 14.17
CA PRO A 345 4.86 -0.53 12.73
C PRO A 345 5.95 -1.28 11.95
N GLU A 346 5.59 -1.93 10.84
CA GLU A 346 6.55 -2.60 9.95
C GLU A 346 7.38 -1.59 9.16
N THR A 347 6.71 -0.57 8.60
CA THR A 347 7.34 0.47 7.79
C THR A 347 6.88 1.86 8.23
N SER A 348 7.52 2.91 7.69
CA SER A 348 7.08 4.30 7.91
C SER A 348 5.67 4.58 7.38
N ALA A 349 5.20 3.81 6.40
CA ALA A 349 3.84 3.90 5.88
C ALA A 349 2.78 3.34 6.84
N ASP A 350 3.19 2.57 7.85
CA ASP A 350 2.31 1.92 8.83
C ASP A 350 2.18 2.71 10.15
N PHE A 351 2.69 3.94 10.21
CA PHE A 351 2.58 4.76 11.42
C PHE A 351 1.12 5.10 11.74
N LEU A 352 0.76 5.01 13.02
CA LEU A 352 -0.56 5.37 13.52
C LEU A 352 -0.59 6.87 13.88
N PRO A 353 -1.37 7.71 13.18
CA PRO A 353 -1.45 9.13 13.51
C PRO A 353 -2.03 9.35 14.91
N GLU A 354 -1.48 10.34 15.63
CA GLU A 354 -2.03 10.76 16.92
C GLU A 354 -3.39 11.45 16.76
N GLY A 355 -4.31 11.19 17.69
CA GLY A 355 -5.66 11.76 17.68
C GLY A 355 -6.68 11.03 16.81
N ASP A 356 -6.23 10.08 15.97
CA ASP A 356 -7.11 9.28 15.13
C ASP A 356 -7.67 8.08 15.89
N CYS A 357 -8.96 7.82 15.67
CA CYS A 357 -9.57 6.57 16.09
C CYS A 357 -9.27 5.46 15.08
N PHE A 358 -9.22 4.23 15.57
CA PHE A 358 -8.82 3.07 14.81
C PHE A 358 -9.52 1.81 15.33
N ARG A 359 -9.59 0.80 14.46
CA ARG A 359 -9.92 -0.57 14.82
C ARG A 359 -8.68 -1.43 14.72
N LEU A 360 -8.27 -2.01 15.84
CA LEU A 360 -7.15 -2.95 15.92
C LEU A 360 -7.66 -4.37 15.71
N GLU A 361 -6.98 -5.11 14.85
CA GLU A 361 -7.22 -6.53 14.63
C GLU A 361 -6.00 -7.35 15.07
N ALA A 362 -6.23 -8.33 15.95
CA ALA A 362 -5.32 -9.44 16.17
C ALA A 362 -5.79 -10.63 15.34
N TYR A 363 -4.92 -11.20 14.52
CA TYR A 363 -5.31 -12.27 13.61
C TYR A 363 -4.26 -13.38 13.51
N TYR A 364 -4.76 -14.58 13.21
CA TYR A 364 -3.96 -15.70 12.74
C TYR A 364 -4.83 -16.65 11.93
N ALA A 365 -4.46 -16.87 10.68
CA ALA A 365 -5.24 -17.66 9.74
C ALA A 365 -6.69 -17.19 9.56
N GLY A 366 -7.67 -17.96 10.02
CA GLY A 366 -9.09 -17.58 10.01
C GLY A 366 -9.56 -16.98 11.33
N MET A 367 -8.69 -16.89 12.33
CA MET A 367 -9.02 -16.41 13.66
C MET A 367 -8.77 -14.92 13.74
N GLN A 368 -9.75 -14.18 14.24
CA GLN A 368 -9.71 -12.72 14.32
C GLN A 368 -10.27 -12.26 15.67
N GLY A 369 -9.67 -11.20 16.21
CA GLY A 369 -10.14 -10.49 17.38
C GLY A 369 -10.01 -8.99 17.15
N PHE A 370 -11.03 -8.23 17.52
CA PHE A 370 -11.09 -6.79 17.23
C PHE A 370 -11.30 -5.98 18.50
N ILE A 371 -10.74 -4.77 18.52
CA ILE A 371 -11.08 -3.74 19.49
C ILE A 371 -11.01 -2.37 18.82
N ASP A 372 -11.90 -1.47 19.22
CA ASP A 372 -11.83 -0.06 18.83
C ASP A 372 -10.99 0.72 19.85
N GLY A 373 -10.20 1.66 19.35
CA GLY A 373 -9.35 2.53 20.17
C GLY A 373 -9.17 3.90 19.52
N CYS A 374 -8.59 4.84 20.26
CA CYS A 374 -8.18 6.13 19.70
C CYS A 374 -6.78 6.47 20.20
N ALA A 375 -5.91 6.84 19.27
CA ALA A 375 -4.54 7.19 19.58
C ALA A 375 -4.53 8.51 20.39
N PRO A 376 -4.00 8.52 21.61
CA PRO A 376 -3.87 9.76 22.37
C PRO A 376 -2.84 10.67 21.70
N LYS A 377 -2.94 11.98 21.96
CA LYS A 377 -1.83 12.89 21.66
C LYS A 377 -0.70 12.65 22.65
N LEU A 378 0.47 12.30 22.13
CA LEU A 378 1.65 12.04 22.95
C LEU A 378 2.44 13.34 23.13
N PRO A 379 3.26 13.46 24.19
CA PRO A 379 4.20 14.56 24.30
C PRO A 379 5.11 14.59 23.07
N ALA A 380 5.18 15.76 22.40
CA ALA A 380 6.05 15.92 21.25
C ALA A 380 7.49 15.56 21.62
N PRO A 381 8.20 14.77 20.80
CA PRO A 381 9.59 14.42 21.08
C PRO A 381 10.45 15.68 21.08
N LEU A 382 11.46 15.71 21.95
CA LEU A 382 12.40 16.82 22.04
C LEU A 382 13.23 16.99 20.77
N ILE A 383 13.61 15.85 20.17
CA ILE A 383 14.27 15.73 18.88
C ILE A 383 13.56 14.62 18.10
N ALA A 384 13.28 14.86 16.83
CA ALA A 384 12.63 13.89 15.97
C ALA A 384 13.60 12.77 15.57
N ASN A 385 13.12 11.53 15.65
CA ASN A 385 13.81 10.31 15.18
C ASN A 385 15.31 10.26 15.48
N PRO A 386 15.72 10.30 16.76
CA PRO A 386 17.13 10.37 17.14
C PRO A 386 17.94 9.12 16.72
N ASN A 387 17.28 7.97 16.58
CA ASN A 387 17.93 6.72 16.18
C ASN A 387 17.90 6.48 14.65
N PHE A 388 17.41 7.44 13.85
CA PHE A 388 17.29 7.31 12.39
C PHE A 388 16.56 6.03 11.94
N SER A 389 15.51 5.64 12.66
CA SER A 389 14.71 4.45 12.36
C SER A 389 13.76 4.70 11.19
N TYR A 390 13.27 3.63 10.55
CA TYR A 390 12.27 3.68 9.46
C TYR A 390 12.65 4.59 8.27
N PHE A 391 13.77 4.28 7.60
CA PHE A 391 14.25 5.05 6.44
C PHE A 391 13.91 4.37 5.10
N GLU A 392 13.68 5.17 4.07
CA GLU A 392 13.46 4.71 2.69
C GLU A 392 14.48 5.37 1.75
N GLY A 393 15.51 4.60 1.37
CA GLY A 393 16.62 5.13 0.58
C GLY A 393 17.35 6.26 1.30
N ALA A 394 17.17 7.49 0.80
CA ALA A 394 17.82 8.71 1.27
C ALA A 394 16.91 9.60 2.13
N SER A 395 15.79 9.09 2.64
CA SER A 395 14.86 9.83 3.51
C SER A 395 14.63 9.09 4.84
N THR A 396 14.41 9.86 5.91
CA THR A 396 13.96 9.32 7.20
C THR A 396 12.97 10.31 7.84
N PRO A 397 11.93 9.84 8.53
CA PRO A 397 10.95 10.72 9.18
C PRO A 397 11.63 11.68 10.17
N GLY A 398 11.20 12.95 10.14
CA GLY A 398 11.70 14.00 11.04
C GLY A 398 12.98 14.71 10.60
N TRP A 399 13.69 14.20 9.57
CA TRP A 399 14.91 14.81 9.04
C TRP A 399 14.83 15.06 7.54
N SER A 400 15.31 16.22 7.12
CA SER A 400 15.37 16.63 5.72
C SER A 400 16.81 16.62 5.23
N TRP A 401 17.05 15.95 4.10
CA TRP A 401 18.34 15.99 3.41
C TRP A 401 18.46 17.27 2.58
N VAL A 402 19.45 18.10 2.90
CA VAL A 402 19.67 19.39 2.23
C VAL A 402 21.15 19.55 1.93
N PRO A 403 21.63 19.09 0.76
CA PRO A 403 23.01 19.32 0.36
C PRO A 403 23.25 20.78 -0.02
N ASN A 404 24.41 21.32 0.34
CA ASN A 404 24.79 22.69 0.06
C ASN A 404 26.08 22.73 -0.78
N ASN A 405 25.97 23.32 -1.98
CA ASN A 405 27.02 23.48 -2.99
C ASN A 405 27.34 24.95 -3.27
N VAL A 406 27.24 25.85 -2.28
CA VAL A 406 27.58 27.27 -2.49
C VAL A 406 29.04 27.41 -2.93
N GLY A 407 29.24 27.59 -4.25
CA GLY A 407 30.52 27.89 -4.89
C GLY A 407 31.19 26.75 -5.67
N GLY A 408 30.63 25.53 -5.78
CA GLY A 408 31.26 24.44 -6.54
C GLY A 408 30.30 23.32 -6.98
N SER A 409 30.83 22.30 -7.67
CA SER A 409 30.10 21.05 -7.94
C SER A 409 30.72 19.90 -7.13
N SER A 410 29.88 19.25 -6.33
CA SER A 410 30.16 17.96 -5.70
C SER A 410 28.90 17.13 -5.71
N GLU A 411 29.11 15.82 -5.80
CA GLU A 411 28.03 14.85 -5.61
C GLU A 411 27.94 14.51 -4.13
N PHE A 412 26.71 14.31 -3.67
CA PHE A 412 26.45 13.98 -2.28
C PHE A 412 25.58 12.76 -2.19
N SER A 413 25.80 11.96 -1.16
CA SER A 413 24.90 10.88 -0.80
C SER A 413 24.71 10.81 0.71
N VAL A 414 23.51 10.45 1.10
CA VAL A 414 23.14 10.12 2.47
C VAL A 414 22.73 8.66 2.51
N VAL A 415 23.26 7.93 3.48
CA VAL A 415 22.94 6.52 3.70
C VAL A 415 22.51 6.36 5.16
N PHE A 416 21.26 5.99 5.36
CA PHE A 416 20.72 5.64 6.67
C PHE A 416 20.96 4.17 6.97
N SER A 417 21.19 3.85 8.24
CA SER A 417 21.39 2.49 8.74
C SER A 417 20.88 2.36 10.18
N PRO A 418 20.64 1.14 10.68
CA PRO A 418 20.30 0.91 12.09
C PRO A 418 21.37 1.40 13.08
N HIS A 419 22.59 1.68 12.61
CA HIS A 419 23.71 2.12 13.43
C HIS A 419 23.98 3.63 13.33
N GLY A 420 23.16 4.39 12.60
CA GLY A 420 23.34 5.82 12.38
C GLY A 420 23.24 6.22 10.92
N VAL A 421 23.69 7.43 10.61
CA VAL A 421 23.61 8.03 9.29
C VAL A 421 24.98 8.42 8.76
N SER A 422 25.25 8.09 7.50
CA SER A 422 26.49 8.42 6.82
C SER A 422 26.25 9.48 5.76
N LEU A 423 27.01 10.57 5.84
CA LEU A 423 27.02 11.68 4.91
C LEU A 423 28.29 11.60 4.07
N THR A 424 28.14 11.55 2.76
CA THR A 424 29.27 11.42 1.83
C THR A 424 29.33 12.59 0.87
N ILE A 425 30.54 13.11 0.69
CA ILE A 425 30.88 14.15 -0.29
C ILE A 425 31.85 13.52 -1.29
N THR A 426 31.49 13.57 -2.58
CA THR A 426 32.33 13.15 -3.69
C THR A 426 32.75 14.40 -4.47
N PRO A 427 34.02 14.84 -4.35
CA PRO A 427 34.54 16.02 -5.04
C PRO A 427 34.42 15.91 -6.56
N GLN A 428 33.77 16.89 -7.21
CA GLN A 428 33.70 16.99 -8.68
C GLN A 428 34.46 18.21 -9.23
N VAL A 429 34.61 19.28 -8.44
CA VAL A 429 35.41 20.47 -8.75
C VAL A 429 36.30 20.85 -7.57
N ASN A 430 37.46 21.44 -7.86
CA ASN A 430 38.46 21.82 -6.87
C ASN A 430 38.05 23.05 -6.05
N GLY A 431 38.23 22.99 -4.73
CA GLY A 431 38.52 24.15 -3.88
C GLY A 431 37.33 25.01 -3.43
N SER A 432 36.11 24.47 -3.48
CA SER A 432 34.91 25.20 -3.04
C SER A 432 34.29 24.59 -1.78
N TRP A 433 33.61 25.42 -0.98
CA TRP A 433 32.85 24.95 0.17
C TRP A 433 31.74 24.00 -0.27
N THR A 434 31.69 22.83 0.35
CA THR A 434 30.67 21.82 0.10
C THR A 434 30.24 21.22 1.43
N ALA A 435 28.94 21.07 1.62
CA ALA A 435 28.39 20.53 2.85
C ALA A 435 27.26 19.53 2.57
N ALA A 436 27.39 18.35 3.17
CA ALA A 436 26.33 17.38 3.30
C ALA A 436 25.61 17.63 4.63
N GLN A 437 24.31 17.91 4.60
CA GLN A 437 23.56 18.31 5.79
C GLN A 437 22.24 17.55 5.94
N LEU A 438 21.92 17.17 7.18
CA LEU A 438 20.61 16.70 7.60
C LEU A 438 20.01 17.67 8.59
N ILE A 439 18.80 18.13 8.32
CA ILE A 439 18.19 19.26 9.02
C ILE A 439 16.89 18.83 9.70
N GLN A 440 16.64 19.33 10.90
CA GLN A 440 15.32 19.28 11.53
C GLN A 440 15.02 20.57 12.31
N PRO A 441 13.75 20.98 12.40
CA PRO A 441 13.35 22.06 13.29
C PRO A 441 13.42 21.61 14.76
N ILE A 442 13.89 22.49 15.64
CA ILE A 442 13.92 22.26 17.09
C ILE A 442 13.27 23.43 17.84
N ASN A 443 12.80 23.15 19.05
CA ASN A 443 12.34 24.20 19.95
C ASN A 443 13.34 24.38 21.09
N LEU A 444 14.26 25.34 20.94
CA LEU A 444 15.30 25.59 21.93
C LEU A 444 14.71 25.83 23.32
N SER A 445 13.63 26.61 23.46
CA SER A 445 13.04 26.90 24.78
C SER A 445 12.62 25.65 25.58
N LYS A 446 12.27 24.55 24.90
CA LYS A 446 11.93 23.27 25.56
C LYS A 446 13.15 22.41 25.90
N LEU A 447 14.31 22.78 25.37
CA LEU A 447 15.57 22.05 25.45
C LEU A 447 16.56 22.68 26.44
N GLU A 448 16.24 23.81 27.10
CA GLU A 448 17.18 24.54 27.98
C GLU A 448 17.92 23.62 28.96
N ASP A 449 17.15 22.78 29.67
CA ASP A 449 17.67 21.81 30.63
C ASP A 449 18.13 20.50 29.99
N CYS A 450 18.42 20.45 28.69
CA CYS A 450 18.85 19.23 28.01
C CYS A 450 20.31 19.30 27.56
N THR A 451 20.91 18.12 27.42
CA THR A 451 22.20 17.91 26.79
C THR A 451 22.04 16.96 25.60
N LEU A 452 22.48 17.39 24.44
CA LEU A 452 22.64 16.54 23.26
C LEU A 452 23.98 15.80 23.35
N ILE A 453 23.93 14.49 23.21
CA ILE A 453 25.09 13.61 23.09
C ILE A 453 25.04 13.02 21.70
N LEU A 454 26.12 13.17 20.94
CA LEU A 454 26.25 12.68 19.59
C LEU A 454 27.66 12.13 19.38
N ASN A 455 27.80 11.05 18.64
CA ASN A 455 29.09 10.59 18.15
C ASN A 455 29.21 10.80 16.65
N ALA A 456 30.41 11.14 16.22
CA ALA A 456 30.75 11.28 14.81
C ALA A 456 32.10 10.62 14.53
N SER A 457 32.21 9.93 13.39
CA SER A 457 33.47 9.36 12.90
C SER A 457 33.70 9.77 11.46
N SER A 458 34.89 10.32 11.18
CA SER A 458 35.35 10.63 9.83
C SER A 458 36.88 10.69 9.82
N THR A 459 37.48 10.66 8.63
CA THR A 459 38.90 10.95 8.42
C THR A 459 39.22 12.43 8.60
N LEU A 460 38.22 13.32 8.48
CA LEU A 460 38.34 14.76 8.71
C LEU A 460 37.78 15.15 10.08
N GLN A 461 38.36 16.19 10.67
CA GLN A 461 37.90 16.81 11.92
C GLN A 461 37.65 18.30 11.68
N SER A 462 36.83 18.94 12.51
CA SER A 462 36.54 20.37 12.36
C SER A 462 37.79 21.23 12.53
N ALA A 463 37.99 22.22 11.65
CA ALA A 463 39.07 23.19 11.74
C ALA A 463 38.61 24.55 11.20
N VAL A 464 39.27 25.60 11.68
CA VAL A 464 39.03 26.99 11.28
C VAL A 464 40.31 27.61 10.74
N ASN A 465 40.17 28.65 9.91
CA ASN A 465 41.29 29.49 9.48
C ASN A 465 41.70 30.48 10.58
N THR A 466 42.70 31.32 10.29
CA THR A 466 43.19 32.35 11.23
C THR A 466 42.13 33.37 11.64
N GLY A 467 41.10 33.58 10.83
CA GLY A 467 39.96 34.46 11.14
C GLY A 467 38.81 33.75 11.86
N GLY A 468 38.94 32.47 12.22
CA GLY A 468 37.89 31.69 12.89
C GLY A 468 36.83 31.12 11.96
N TRP A 469 36.98 31.24 10.63
CA TRP A 469 36.04 30.68 9.66
C TRP A 469 36.27 29.19 9.45
N PRO A 470 35.23 28.34 9.43
CA PRO A 470 35.37 26.90 9.17
C PRO A 470 36.01 26.62 7.80
N THR A 471 37.04 25.79 7.77
CA THR A 471 37.65 25.25 6.53
C THR A 471 37.23 23.80 6.29
N GLN A 472 37.02 23.06 7.37
CA GLN A 472 36.46 21.72 7.40
C GLN A 472 35.62 21.60 8.66
N PHE A 473 34.51 20.87 8.59
CA PHE A 473 33.55 20.82 9.68
C PHE A 473 32.87 19.46 9.79
N LEU A 474 32.83 18.92 11.00
CA LEU A 474 32.16 17.70 11.40
C LEU A 474 31.46 17.97 12.73
N GLY A 475 30.13 18.05 12.74
CA GLY A 475 29.42 18.32 13.98
C GLY A 475 27.98 18.76 13.78
N VAL A 476 27.53 19.64 14.68
CA VAL A 476 26.16 20.16 14.72
C VAL A 476 26.17 21.65 14.43
N GLU A 477 25.27 22.10 13.58
CA GLU A 477 25.01 23.51 13.29
C GLU A 477 23.60 23.87 13.77
N PHE A 478 23.45 25.02 14.41
CA PHE A 478 22.17 25.62 14.77
C PHE A 478 21.96 26.86 13.93
N VAL A 479 20.88 26.89 13.15
CA VAL A 479 20.51 28.04 12.31
C VAL A 479 19.28 28.71 12.89
N PHE A 480 19.41 30.01 13.12
CA PHE A 480 18.37 30.86 13.69
C PHE A 480 17.59 31.56 12.57
N SER A 481 16.35 31.97 12.85
CA SER A 481 15.44 32.53 11.84
C SER A 481 15.94 33.78 11.12
N GLY A 482 16.90 34.53 11.70
CA GLY A 482 17.55 35.67 11.05
C GLY A 482 18.78 35.33 10.21
N GLY A 483 19.07 34.04 9.99
CA GLY A 483 20.25 33.55 9.26
C GLY A 483 21.53 33.50 10.11
N GLN A 484 21.45 33.74 11.41
CA GLN A 484 22.57 33.58 12.34
C GLN A 484 22.82 32.11 12.65
N GLN A 485 24.07 31.76 12.97
CA GLN A 485 24.49 30.37 13.08
C GLN A 485 25.44 30.12 14.26
N ILE A 486 25.25 28.98 14.95
CA ILE A 486 26.19 28.45 15.94
C ILE A 486 26.66 27.06 15.50
N TRP A 487 27.97 26.92 15.33
CA TRP A 487 28.60 25.71 14.80
C TRP A 487 29.38 25.02 15.90
N VAL A 488 28.97 23.82 16.31
CA VAL A 488 29.68 23.01 17.32
C VAL A 488 30.35 21.81 16.66
N GLY A 489 31.67 21.88 16.53
CA GLY A 489 32.49 20.94 15.76
C GLY A 489 33.34 20.01 16.62
N TYR A 490 33.53 18.79 16.12
CA TYR A 490 34.41 17.79 16.71
C TYR A 490 35.86 17.97 16.26
N ASN A 491 36.79 18.09 17.21
CA ASN A 491 38.22 17.98 16.95
C ASN A 491 38.96 17.46 18.18
N SER A 492 39.65 16.33 17.99
CA SER A 492 40.36 15.60 19.04
C SER A 492 41.50 16.36 19.71
N SER A 493 42.01 17.41 19.06
CA SER A 493 43.14 18.23 19.54
C SER A 493 42.75 19.28 20.57
N TYR A 494 41.45 19.54 20.77
CA TYR A 494 40.94 20.56 21.69
C TYR A 494 40.31 19.92 22.95
N PRO A 495 41.11 19.63 24.00
CA PRO A 495 40.62 18.99 25.21
C PRO A 495 39.61 19.85 25.99
N ILE A 496 39.61 21.16 25.76
CA ILE A 496 38.67 22.14 26.31
C ILE A 496 38.01 22.85 25.11
N PRO A 497 36.69 23.13 25.14
CA PRO A 497 36.02 23.86 24.07
C PRO A 497 36.67 25.22 23.78
N VAL A 498 36.93 25.52 22.51
CA VAL A 498 37.48 26.81 22.05
C VAL A 498 36.43 27.53 21.21
N TYR A 499 36.25 28.83 21.47
CA TYR A 499 35.24 29.68 20.84
C TYR A 499 35.89 30.61 19.83
N TYR A 500 35.26 30.74 18.67
CA TYR A 500 35.60 31.67 17.61
C TYR A 500 34.36 32.48 17.24
N ASN A 501 34.52 33.78 17.04
CA ASN A 501 33.46 34.68 16.62
C ASN A 501 33.90 35.42 15.33
N PRO A 502 33.88 34.72 14.17
CA PRO A 502 34.33 35.29 12.90
C PRO A 502 33.45 36.44 12.39
N SER A 503 32.18 36.53 12.80
CA SER A 503 31.26 37.60 12.40
C SER A 503 30.11 37.75 13.39
N GLN A 504 29.36 38.86 13.31
CA GLN A 504 28.16 39.09 14.12
C GLN A 504 27.03 38.07 13.90
N SER A 505 27.14 37.18 12.91
CA SER A 505 26.14 36.19 12.55
C SER A 505 26.64 34.74 12.68
N LEU A 506 27.88 34.51 13.12
CA LEU A 506 28.48 33.18 13.18
C LEU A 506 29.35 33.02 14.42
N VAL A 507 29.04 32.00 15.23
CA VAL A 507 29.87 31.52 16.33
C VAL A 507 30.30 30.09 16.05
N VAL A 508 31.60 29.79 16.20
CA VAL A 508 32.15 28.44 16.01
C VAL A 508 32.78 27.96 17.31
N ILE A 509 32.43 26.75 17.73
CA ILE A 509 32.88 26.10 18.96
C ILE A 509 33.54 24.78 18.56
N LEU A 510 34.83 24.61 18.87
CA LEU A 510 35.56 23.36 18.61
C LEU A 510 35.81 22.61 19.91
N SER A 511 35.47 21.32 19.95
CA SER A 511 35.57 20.49 21.16
C SER A 511 35.99 19.04 20.83
N ARG A 512 36.65 18.37 21.78
CA ARG A 512 37.00 16.94 21.70
C ARG A 512 35.79 16.00 21.77
N SER A 513 34.61 16.48 22.14
CA SER A 513 33.37 15.68 22.18
C SER A 513 32.17 16.51 21.72
N LEU A 514 31.24 15.88 20.99
CA LEU A 514 29.96 16.48 20.60
C LEU A 514 28.93 16.27 21.73
N ILE A 515 29.23 16.85 22.89
CA ILE A 515 28.32 16.95 24.03
C ILE A 515 27.92 18.41 24.12
N ILE A 516 26.68 18.71 23.75
CA ILE A 516 26.19 20.08 23.57
C ILE A 516 25.11 20.35 24.60
N ARG A 517 25.38 21.26 25.53
CA ARG A 517 24.37 21.76 26.46
C ARG A 517 23.54 22.81 25.76
N PHE A 518 22.24 22.62 25.67
CA PHE A 518 21.36 23.57 24.98
C PHE A 518 21.29 24.92 25.72
N SER A 519 21.40 24.94 27.05
CA SER A 519 21.54 26.17 27.82
C SER A 519 22.74 27.03 27.38
N GLN A 520 23.86 26.41 26.97
CA GLN A 520 25.00 27.13 26.44
C GLN A 520 24.70 27.74 25.06
N VAL A 521 23.99 27.00 24.20
CA VAL A 521 23.58 27.49 22.87
C VAL A 521 22.63 28.69 23.00
N GLN A 522 21.68 28.60 23.94
CA GLN A 522 20.77 29.69 24.25
C GLN A 522 21.49 30.91 24.82
N ALA A 523 22.38 30.73 25.81
CA ALA A 523 23.13 31.84 26.40
C ALA A 523 23.93 32.63 25.35
N VAL A 524 24.58 31.93 24.40
CA VAL A 524 25.29 32.58 23.29
C VAL A 524 24.32 33.35 22.39
N ALA A 525 23.17 32.76 22.05
CA ALA A 525 22.17 33.42 21.22
C ALA A 525 21.58 34.66 21.91
N GLU A 526 21.31 34.59 23.22
CA GLU A 526 20.79 35.70 24.02
C GLU A 526 21.80 36.83 24.18
N GLU A 527 23.07 36.52 24.44
CA GLU A 527 24.16 37.50 24.49
C GLU A 527 24.29 38.27 23.17
N MET A 528 24.07 37.59 22.05
CA MET A 528 24.13 38.16 20.70
C MET A 528 22.80 38.79 20.24
N GLY A 529 21.73 38.70 21.05
CA GLY A 529 20.40 39.24 20.73
C GLY A 529 19.65 38.50 19.62
N TRP A 530 19.90 37.19 19.44
CA TRP A 530 19.31 36.37 18.38
C TRP A 530 17.97 35.73 18.82
N PRO A 531 17.01 35.55 17.88
CA PRO A 531 15.69 35.01 18.21
C PRO A 531 15.72 33.50 18.47
N LEU A 532 15.25 33.05 19.64
CA LEU A 532 15.21 31.62 20.01
C LEU A 532 14.07 30.81 19.34
N SER A 533 13.21 31.47 18.55
CA SER A 533 12.11 30.82 17.82
C SER A 533 12.49 30.46 16.39
N GLY A 534 12.01 29.30 15.92
CA GLY A 534 12.22 28.82 14.55
C GLY A 534 13.68 28.43 14.29
N VAL A 535 14.30 27.74 15.24
CA VAL A 535 15.69 27.28 15.14
C VAL A 535 15.72 25.92 14.48
N GLU A 536 16.65 25.74 13.56
CA GLU A 536 16.93 24.47 12.91
C GLU A 536 18.24 23.89 13.42
N MET A 537 18.25 22.59 13.70
CA MET A 537 19.44 21.84 14.03
C MET A 537 19.87 21.01 12.81
N MET A 538 21.14 21.09 12.47
CA MET A 538 21.72 20.42 11.32
C MET A 538 22.88 19.52 11.75
N LEU A 539 22.87 18.27 11.30
CA LEU A 539 24.07 17.44 11.28
C LEU A 539 24.84 17.78 10.01
N ILE A 540 26.06 18.25 10.15
CA ILE A 540 26.84 18.79 9.04
C ILE A 540 28.19 18.10 8.93
N PHE A 541 28.46 17.64 7.71
CA PHE A 541 29.80 17.29 7.27
C PHE A 541 30.17 18.17 6.08
N ALA A 542 31.25 18.95 6.21
CA ALA A 542 31.61 19.95 5.23
C ALA A 542 33.12 20.14 5.09
N THR A 543 33.56 20.58 3.91
CA THR A 543 34.97 20.83 3.63
C THR A 543 35.18 21.76 2.44
N THR A 544 36.26 22.54 2.49
CA THR A 544 36.84 23.26 1.34
C THR A 544 37.90 22.43 0.61
N HIS A 545 38.33 21.30 1.18
CA HIS A 545 39.39 20.43 0.66
C HIS A 545 38.87 19.39 -0.36
N THR A 546 37.98 19.80 -1.24
CA THR A 546 37.50 18.99 -2.37
C THR A 546 38.50 19.11 -3.52
N TYR A 547 39.12 17.99 -3.93
CA TYR A 547 40.02 17.96 -5.09
C TYR A 547 39.62 16.81 -6.02
N ILE A 548 39.55 17.08 -7.32
CA ILE A 548 39.28 16.09 -8.37
C ILE A 548 40.30 14.95 -8.28
N GLY A 549 39.81 13.70 -8.30
CA GLY A 549 40.63 12.50 -8.21
C GLY A 549 40.94 12.03 -6.78
N ARG A 550 40.45 12.73 -5.75
CA ARG A 550 40.47 12.20 -4.37
C ARG A 550 39.33 11.21 -4.12
N PRO A 551 39.50 10.25 -3.20
CA PRO A 551 38.41 9.38 -2.77
C PRO A 551 37.29 10.18 -2.13
N SER A 552 36.06 9.67 -2.23
CA SER A 552 34.91 10.21 -1.51
C SER A 552 35.19 10.30 -0.01
N LEU A 553 34.73 11.38 0.59
CA LEU A 553 34.87 11.65 2.02
C LEU A 553 33.55 11.32 2.69
N THR A 554 33.60 10.51 3.75
CA THR A 554 32.39 10.09 4.48
C THR A 554 32.53 10.43 5.96
N ALA A 555 31.43 10.88 6.54
CA ALA A 555 31.25 11.05 7.97
C ALA A 555 30.03 10.26 8.43
N THR A 556 30.16 9.52 9.52
CA THR A 556 29.05 8.76 10.11
C THR A 556 28.70 9.36 11.47
N PHE A 557 27.43 9.72 11.63
CA PHE A 557 26.82 10.20 12.87
C PHE A 557 26.00 9.08 13.50
N TYR A 558 26.18 8.85 14.80
CA TYR A 558 25.51 7.76 15.52
C TYR A 558 25.35 8.06 17.01
N ASN A 559 24.52 7.28 17.70
CA ASN A 559 24.19 7.45 19.13
C ASN A 559 23.73 8.88 19.46
N LEU A 560 22.84 9.46 18.65
CA LEU A 560 22.23 10.74 18.97
C LEU A 560 21.23 10.53 20.11
N VAL A 561 21.51 11.11 21.26
CA VAL A 561 20.68 11.00 22.47
C VAL A 561 20.49 12.38 23.09
N VAL A 562 19.27 12.68 23.53
CA VAL A 562 18.97 13.87 24.32
C VAL A 562 18.66 13.44 25.74
N VAL A 563 19.39 14.00 26.69
CA VAL A 563 19.23 13.71 28.12
C VAL A 563 18.80 14.99 28.82
N ARG A 564 17.76 14.93 29.66
CA ARG A 564 17.44 16.04 30.57
C ARG A 564 18.48 16.09 31.69
N ASN A 565 18.93 17.28 32.05
CA ASN A 565 19.94 17.57 33.05
C ASN A 565 19.39 17.48 34.49
N GLU A 566 18.16 17.00 34.67
CA GLU A 566 17.58 16.73 35.98
C GLU A 566 18.18 15.45 36.58
N GLY A 567 18.98 15.61 37.64
CA GLY A 567 19.26 14.60 38.69
C GLY A 567 19.80 13.25 38.24
#